data_AF-A0A841LWG4-F1
#
_entry.id   AF-A0A841LWG4-F1
#
_cell.length_a   1.000
_cell.length_b   1.000
_cell.length_c   1.000
_cell.angle_alpha   90.00
_cell.angle_beta   90.00
_cell.angle_gamma   90.00
#
_symmetry.space_group_name_H-M   'P 1'
#
loop_
_entity.id
_entity.type
_entity.pdbx_description
1 polymer ?
#
loop_
_entity_poly.entity_id
_entity_poly.type
_entity_poly.pdbx_seq_one_letter_code
_entity_poly.pdbx_strand_id
1 'polypeptide(L)'
;MIRSYFSFLLIFLILLFSSGVFAFTYGEHKRLGDEAFLHFRSAMAGLSGGDFFFNSLTARESQVFGFLSPKGGNTISYGVLNGLSGDHEDDPLLLEKALTDKASIVQQIISMHEEFIAKGFSAAPDSKLAGLNFRYALLAMVNMSHFYVYGKDLHSQLNSFDPSWIKKLQDPSKTKELFKKLSRTNALTIYTTVHLLAVDLAREAGEIKATDPPKAETLIRHAVLFNGFADHFLEDAFSSGHLVVNRSPLASFTNNKALHDFYSAHGSVVVNRQGEVWRAYGDGKLDQSEPDRIVLAVALSLQEVFEAYAGAKPLKMDTQSLLDGIKPLSLIPIPYNTDLKKGVLADSLINTEAEKASQILPLRNFVRSRVGNSMVFGFNSRAFRGQYLDGGEFRLKFGLFGQRYEYNNQGTKRGMLDRWNGYTLSYGFGTVGRFAEKDYRSDVYLLKGGIRSNFDYWISDSRFLGFTSYMEAGLQFSNGKSSPVFVPSAGLQLGPLFKVNYYNMPLWLRIPAQLFLPLEVRIGSVIDGKSKPAFFSGLDLTYAF
;
A
#
# COMPACT_ATOMS: atom_id res chain seq x y z
N MET A 1 30.82 9.09 -31.25
CA MET A 1 30.78 7.78 -30.56
C MET A 1 30.18 7.86 -29.13
N ILE A 2 29.27 8.81 -28.84
CA ILE A 2 28.63 9.03 -27.52
C ILE A 2 27.10 8.80 -27.57
N ARG A 3 26.54 8.53 -28.77
CA ARG A 3 25.09 8.42 -29.01
C ARG A 3 24.46 7.05 -28.68
N SER A 4 25.24 6.00 -28.38
CA SER A 4 24.70 4.64 -28.11
C SER A 4 24.79 4.16 -26.66
N TYR A 5 25.50 4.86 -25.75
CA TYR A 5 25.59 4.45 -24.34
C TYR A 5 24.53 5.11 -23.43
N PHE A 6 23.98 6.25 -23.86
CA PHE A 6 22.95 6.96 -23.10
C PHE A 6 21.62 6.19 -23.03
N SER A 7 21.33 5.37 -24.05
CA SER A 7 20.10 4.56 -24.11
C SER A 7 20.15 3.30 -23.24
N PHE A 8 21.36 2.81 -22.89
CA PHE A 8 21.54 1.60 -22.08
C PHE A 8 21.55 1.89 -20.57
N LEU A 9 22.07 3.05 -20.15
CA LEU A 9 22.03 3.51 -18.74
C LEU A 9 20.60 3.93 -18.33
N LEU A 10 19.81 4.41 -19.29
CA LEU A 10 18.41 4.83 -19.09
C LEU A 10 17.48 3.64 -18.81
N ILE A 11 17.80 2.43 -19.29
CA ILE A 11 17.05 1.19 -19.00
C ILE A 11 17.56 0.52 -17.71
N PHE A 12 18.83 0.71 -17.34
CA PHE A 12 19.42 0.17 -16.11
C PHE A 12 18.99 0.92 -14.83
N LEU A 13 18.55 2.18 -14.97
CA LEU A 13 17.94 3.00 -13.91
C LEU A 13 16.45 2.68 -13.67
N ILE A 14 15.84 1.84 -14.51
CA ILE A 14 14.40 1.52 -14.49
C ILE A 14 14.07 0.30 -13.61
N LEU A 15 15.05 -0.46 -13.07
CA LEU A 15 14.81 -1.75 -12.39
C LEU A 15 15.52 -1.99 -11.04
N LEU A 16 16.32 -1.05 -10.52
CA LEU A 16 17.17 -1.25 -9.32
C LEU A 16 16.91 -0.08 -8.36
N PHE A 17 16.34 -0.22 -7.16
CA PHE A 17 16.62 -1.23 -6.16
C PHE A 17 15.35 -1.61 -5.38
N SER A 18 15.19 -2.93 -5.23
CA SER A 18 14.14 -3.69 -4.55
C SER A 18 13.58 -3.05 -3.28
N SER A 19 12.28 -2.82 -3.29
CA SER A 19 11.44 -3.02 -2.12
C SER A 19 10.55 -4.24 -2.43
N GLY A 20 10.08 -4.96 -1.41
CA GLY A 20 9.37 -6.24 -1.54
C GLY A 20 8.21 -6.23 -2.54
N VAL A 21 7.58 -7.38 -2.69
CA VAL A 21 6.32 -7.45 -3.41
C VAL A 21 5.25 -6.77 -2.54
N PHE A 22 4.15 -6.25 -3.10
CA PHE A 22 3.02 -5.68 -2.32
C PHE A 22 2.18 -6.76 -1.64
N ALA A 23 2.77 -7.91 -1.37
CA ALA A 23 2.07 -9.05 -0.84
C ALA A 23 1.98 -8.92 0.68
N PHE A 24 0.85 -9.37 1.20
CA PHE A 24 0.48 -9.20 2.59
C PHE A 24 1.25 -10.15 3.50
N THR A 25 1.09 -9.93 4.80
CA THR A 25 1.68 -10.82 5.79
C THR A 25 0.75 -12.01 6.04
N TYR A 26 0.96 -13.09 5.29
CA TYR A 26 0.22 -14.36 5.39
C TYR A 26 -0.18 -14.75 6.83
N GLY A 27 0.75 -14.71 7.79
CA GLY A 27 0.49 -15.15 9.16
C GLY A 27 -0.47 -14.25 9.93
N GLU A 28 -0.58 -12.96 9.58
CA GLU A 28 -1.56 -12.07 10.20
C GLU A 28 -2.98 -12.42 9.76
N HIS A 29 -3.20 -12.53 8.44
CA HIS A 29 -4.48 -12.94 7.86
C HIS A 29 -4.89 -14.33 8.36
N LYS A 30 -3.93 -15.27 8.40
CA LYS A 30 -4.16 -16.60 8.95
C LYS A 30 -4.64 -16.53 10.39
N ARG A 31 -3.97 -15.76 11.25
CA ARG A 31 -4.37 -15.64 12.65
C ARG A 31 -5.76 -15.01 12.80
N LEU A 32 -6.01 -13.89 12.12
CA LEU A 32 -7.26 -13.13 12.19
C LEU A 32 -8.44 -13.98 11.70
N GLY A 33 -8.30 -14.65 10.56
CA GLY A 33 -9.32 -15.54 10.01
C GLY A 33 -9.59 -16.76 10.89
N ASP A 34 -8.55 -17.39 11.46
CA ASP A 34 -8.71 -18.54 12.37
C ASP A 34 -9.44 -18.15 13.67
N GLU A 35 -9.13 -16.97 14.22
CA GLU A 35 -9.77 -16.41 15.41
C GLU A 35 -11.23 -16.02 15.13
N ALA A 36 -11.49 -15.37 14.00
CA ALA A 36 -12.83 -15.02 13.55
C ALA A 36 -13.72 -16.26 13.35
N PHE A 37 -13.17 -17.33 12.76
CA PHE A 37 -13.90 -18.58 12.57
C PHE A 37 -14.28 -19.23 13.91
N LEU A 38 -13.40 -19.16 14.93
CA LEU A 38 -13.72 -19.64 16.28
C LEU A 38 -14.85 -18.84 16.93
N HIS A 39 -14.82 -17.51 16.82
CA HIS A 39 -15.87 -16.64 17.33
C HIS A 39 -17.20 -16.92 16.64
N PHE A 40 -17.20 -17.00 15.32
CA PHE A 40 -18.34 -17.37 14.50
C PHE A 40 -18.92 -18.74 14.90
N ARG A 41 -18.07 -19.78 14.97
CA ARG A 41 -18.50 -21.13 15.34
C ARG A 41 -19.12 -21.14 16.73
N SER A 42 -18.51 -20.45 17.69
CA SER A 42 -19.02 -20.38 19.07
C SER A 42 -20.36 -19.66 19.15
N ALA A 43 -20.55 -18.60 18.37
CA ALA A 43 -21.79 -17.83 18.35
C ALA A 43 -22.95 -18.59 17.69
N MET A 44 -22.68 -19.37 16.64
CA MET A 44 -23.71 -20.08 15.88
C MET A 44 -23.90 -21.54 16.33
N ALA A 45 -22.99 -22.10 17.12
CA ALA A 45 -23.11 -23.46 17.66
C ALA A 45 -24.39 -23.59 18.49
N GLY A 46 -25.25 -24.54 18.11
CA GLY A 46 -26.54 -24.77 18.76
C GLY A 46 -27.74 -24.05 18.13
N LEU A 47 -27.54 -23.20 17.12
CA LEU A 47 -28.63 -22.69 16.31
C LEU A 47 -29.15 -23.77 15.34
N SER A 48 -30.43 -23.65 14.95
CA SER A 48 -31.07 -24.60 14.03
C SER A 48 -30.31 -24.69 12.70
N GLY A 49 -29.96 -25.92 12.29
CA GLY A 49 -29.15 -26.17 11.09
C GLY A 49 -27.63 -26.03 11.29
N GLY A 50 -27.18 -25.59 12.47
CA GLY A 50 -25.75 -25.46 12.81
C GLY A 50 -24.98 -26.76 12.64
N ASP A 51 -25.49 -27.87 13.16
CA ASP A 51 -24.81 -29.17 13.09
C ASP A 51 -24.53 -29.60 11.65
N PHE A 52 -25.52 -29.51 10.76
CA PHE A 52 -25.32 -29.83 9.34
C PHE A 52 -24.27 -28.92 8.72
N PHE A 53 -24.40 -27.60 8.93
CA PHE A 53 -23.48 -26.60 8.38
C PHE A 53 -22.03 -26.86 8.81
N PHE A 54 -21.77 -27.05 10.10
CA PHE A 54 -20.40 -27.26 10.60
C PHE A 54 -19.85 -28.64 10.25
N ASN A 55 -20.68 -29.68 10.22
CA ASN A 55 -20.26 -31.03 9.81
C ASN A 55 -19.92 -31.11 8.31
N SER A 56 -20.51 -30.25 7.48
CA SER A 56 -20.13 -30.12 6.06
C SER A 56 -18.72 -29.55 5.86
N LEU A 57 -18.21 -28.78 6.83
CA LEU A 57 -16.97 -28.02 6.72
C LEU A 57 -15.80 -28.68 7.44
N THR A 58 -15.97 -28.99 8.73
CA THR A 58 -14.86 -29.37 9.60
C THR A 58 -14.74 -30.89 9.77
N ALA A 59 -13.50 -31.38 9.84
CA ALA A 59 -13.24 -32.72 10.37
C ALA A 59 -13.54 -32.76 11.89
N ARG A 60 -13.34 -33.92 12.55
CA ARG A 60 -13.57 -34.08 14.00
C ARG A 60 -12.81 -33.06 14.89
N GLU A 61 -11.81 -32.36 14.34
CA GLU A 61 -11.13 -31.22 14.95
C GLU A 61 -11.77 -29.89 14.54
N SER A 62 -12.00 -28.99 15.51
CA SER A 62 -12.96 -27.88 15.38
C SER A 62 -12.60 -26.74 14.40
N GLN A 63 -11.41 -26.75 13.80
CA GLN A 63 -10.94 -25.68 12.90
C GLN A 63 -10.39 -26.18 11.55
N VAL A 64 -10.30 -27.50 11.36
CA VAL A 64 -9.66 -28.08 10.16
C VAL A 64 -10.72 -28.36 9.10
N PHE A 65 -10.57 -27.75 7.93
CA PHE A 65 -11.42 -27.97 6.78
C PHE A 65 -11.03 -29.26 6.07
N GLY A 66 -11.71 -30.34 6.44
CA GLY A 66 -11.41 -31.69 5.94
C GLY A 66 -11.53 -31.82 4.43
N PHE A 67 -12.42 -31.05 3.80
CA PHE A 67 -12.62 -31.06 2.35
C PHE A 67 -11.48 -30.40 1.56
N LEU A 68 -10.66 -29.57 2.22
CA LEU A 68 -9.50 -28.91 1.60
C LEU A 68 -8.16 -29.49 2.05
N SER A 69 -8.15 -30.30 3.11
CA SER A 69 -6.93 -30.84 3.72
C SER A 69 -6.62 -32.23 3.16
N PRO A 70 -5.70 -32.38 2.18
CA PRO A 70 -5.39 -33.68 1.62
C PRO A 70 -4.65 -34.55 2.64
N LYS A 71 -4.87 -35.86 2.57
CA LYS A 71 -4.19 -36.82 3.44
C LYS A 71 -2.66 -36.72 3.29
N GLY A 72 -1.99 -36.37 4.38
CA GLY A 72 -0.53 -36.20 4.43
C GLY A 72 -0.02 -34.89 3.82
N GLY A 73 -0.90 -33.92 3.54
CA GLY A 73 -0.52 -32.54 3.23
C GLY A 73 -0.72 -31.60 4.42
N ASN A 74 -0.67 -30.29 4.19
CA ASN A 74 -0.91 -29.31 5.24
C ASN A 74 -2.39 -29.27 5.64
N THR A 75 -2.63 -28.93 6.90
CA THR A 75 -3.98 -28.67 7.43
C THR A 75 -4.47 -27.31 6.97
N ILE A 76 -5.67 -27.27 6.39
CA ILE A 76 -6.28 -26.04 5.90
C ILE A 76 -7.33 -25.58 6.91
N SER A 77 -7.19 -24.35 7.38
CA SER A 77 -8.17 -23.66 8.23
C SER A 77 -8.75 -22.45 7.50
N TYR A 78 -9.73 -21.77 8.10
CA TYR A 78 -10.30 -20.56 7.51
C TYR A 78 -9.23 -19.48 7.27
N GLY A 79 -8.37 -19.25 8.25
CA GLY A 79 -7.26 -18.31 8.12
C GLY A 79 -6.28 -18.67 7.00
N VAL A 80 -6.05 -19.96 6.71
CA VAL A 80 -5.21 -20.34 5.57
C VAL A 80 -5.85 -19.89 4.26
N LEU A 81 -7.19 -19.89 4.13
CA LEU A 81 -7.87 -19.34 2.96
C LEU A 81 -7.65 -17.82 2.87
N ASN A 82 -7.86 -17.10 3.97
CA ASN A 82 -7.67 -15.66 4.03
C ASN A 82 -6.23 -15.27 3.64
N GLY A 83 -5.23 -15.98 4.15
CA GLY A 83 -3.82 -15.68 3.87
C GLY A 83 -3.34 -16.03 2.45
N LEU A 84 -4.04 -16.90 1.72
CA LEU A 84 -3.64 -17.31 0.35
C LEU A 84 -4.39 -16.55 -0.75
N SER A 85 -5.63 -16.15 -0.47
CA SER A 85 -6.54 -15.57 -1.44
C SER A 85 -6.01 -14.23 -1.96
N GLY A 86 -6.14 -13.97 -3.26
CA GLY A 86 -5.72 -12.69 -3.89
C GLY A 86 -4.21 -12.52 -4.09
N ASP A 87 -3.39 -13.03 -3.17
CA ASP A 87 -1.93 -12.92 -3.16
C ASP A 87 -1.23 -14.12 -3.82
N HIS A 88 -1.63 -15.33 -3.44
CA HIS A 88 -1.02 -16.56 -3.92
C HIS A 88 -1.82 -17.22 -5.06
N GLU A 89 -3.13 -17.01 -5.08
CA GLU A 89 -4.02 -17.43 -6.17
C GLU A 89 -5.17 -16.43 -6.36
N ASP A 90 -5.47 -16.08 -7.62
CA ASP A 90 -6.46 -15.06 -7.97
C ASP A 90 -7.83 -15.64 -8.37
N ASP A 91 -7.98 -16.97 -8.31
CA ASP A 91 -9.22 -17.72 -8.60
C ASP A 91 -9.52 -18.73 -7.46
N PRO A 92 -10.67 -18.60 -6.75
CA PRO A 92 -11.02 -19.48 -5.64
C PRO A 92 -11.10 -20.97 -6.00
N LEU A 93 -11.52 -21.31 -7.23
CA LEU A 93 -11.66 -22.69 -7.67
C LEU A 93 -10.30 -23.30 -8.03
N LEU A 94 -9.37 -22.49 -8.53
CA LEU A 94 -7.98 -22.91 -8.70
C LEU A 94 -7.30 -23.09 -7.34
N LEU A 95 -7.61 -22.22 -6.37
CA LEU A 95 -7.11 -22.34 -5.00
C LEU A 95 -7.58 -23.66 -4.37
N GLU A 96 -8.87 -23.98 -4.43
CA GLU A 96 -9.42 -25.25 -3.95
C GLU A 96 -8.69 -26.46 -4.56
N LYS A 97 -8.52 -26.46 -5.89
CA LYS A 97 -7.80 -27.53 -6.59
C LYS A 97 -6.34 -27.64 -6.13
N ALA A 98 -5.67 -26.51 -5.92
CA ALA A 98 -4.30 -26.49 -5.45
C ALA A 98 -4.19 -26.96 -3.99
N LEU A 99 -5.13 -26.59 -3.12
CA LEU A 99 -5.17 -27.03 -1.73
C LEU A 99 -5.37 -28.54 -1.62
N THR A 100 -6.26 -29.12 -2.44
CA THR A 100 -6.54 -30.55 -2.41
C THR A 100 -5.46 -31.42 -3.06
N ASP A 101 -4.53 -30.85 -3.82
CA ASP A 101 -3.37 -31.53 -4.37
C ASP A 101 -2.13 -31.32 -3.49
N LYS A 102 -1.72 -32.36 -2.74
CA LYS A 102 -0.53 -32.32 -1.86
C LYS A 102 0.78 -31.98 -2.59
N ALA A 103 0.85 -32.20 -3.90
CA ALA A 103 2.04 -31.93 -4.71
C ALA A 103 2.06 -30.49 -5.25
N SER A 104 0.98 -29.72 -5.03
CA SER A 104 0.85 -28.38 -5.57
C SER A 104 1.90 -27.42 -4.99
N ILE A 105 2.17 -26.38 -5.76
CA ILE A 105 3.05 -25.29 -5.31
C ILE A 105 2.45 -24.53 -4.11
N VAL A 106 1.11 -24.46 -4.02
CA VAL A 106 0.41 -23.81 -2.89
C VAL A 106 0.67 -24.58 -1.60
N GLN A 107 0.67 -25.90 -1.63
CA GLN A 107 1.03 -26.71 -0.46
C GLN A 107 2.48 -26.48 -0.02
N GLN A 108 3.42 -26.32 -0.96
CA GLN A 108 4.80 -25.96 -0.64
C GLN A 108 4.93 -24.54 -0.06
N ILE A 109 4.14 -23.59 -0.59
CA ILE A 109 4.04 -22.22 -0.07
C ILE A 109 3.56 -22.24 1.39
N ILE A 110 2.48 -22.96 1.69
CA ILE A 110 1.96 -23.10 3.07
C ILE A 110 3.05 -23.64 3.99
N SER A 111 3.70 -24.75 3.63
CA SER A 111 4.78 -25.31 4.45
C SER A 111 5.93 -24.33 4.68
N MET A 112 6.26 -23.52 3.66
CA MET A 112 7.28 -22.47 3.81
C MET A 112 6.83 -21.38 4.79
N HIS A 113 5.59 -20.91 4.70
CA HIS A 113 5.07 -19.94 5.67
C HIS A 113 5.10 -20.51 7.09
N GLU A 114 4.60 -21.72 7.28
CA GLU A 114 4.58 -22.37 8.60
C GLU A 114 6.00 -22.57 9.18
N GLU A 115 6.99 -22.91 8.35
CA GLU A 115 8.40 -23.00 8.77
C GLU A 115 8.94 -21.66 9.28
N PHE A 116 8.58 -20.56 8.62
CA PHE A 116 8.99 -19.21 9.02
C PHE A 116 8.23 -18.71 10.24
N ILE A 117 6.94 -19.01 10.34
CA ILE A 117 6.11 -18.70 11.50
C ILE A 117 6.65 -19.42 12.74
N ALA A 118 7.01 -20.70 12.62
CA ALA A 118 7.64 -21.46 13.69
C ALA A 118 8.98 -20.86 14.16
N LYS A 119 9.64 -20.06 13.32
CA LYS A 119 10.89 -19.34 13.65
C LYS A 119 10.65 -17.93 14.22
N GLY A 120 9.38 -17.55 14.45
CA GLY A 120 8.99 -16.25 14.99
C GLY A 120 8.87 -15.14 13.94
N PHE A 121 8.89 -15.46 12.65
CA PHE A 121 8.52 -14.50 11.61
C PHE A 121 7.00 -14.49 11.40
N SER A 122 6.47 -13.45 10.77
CA SER A 122 5.05 -13.36 10.47
C SER A 122 4.67 -14.02 9.14
N ALA A 123 5.63 -14.24 8.24
CA ALA A 123 5.46 -14.95 6.97
C ALA A 123 6.82 -15.35 6.38
N ALA A 124 6.81 -16.19 5.34
CA ALA A 124 7.99 -16.42 4.52
C ALA A 124 8.40 -15.14 3.76
N PRO A 125 9.70 -14.87 3.56
CA PRO A 125 10.14 -13.69 2.81
C PRO A 125 9.73 -13.75 1.33
N ASP A 126 9.31 -12.60 0.78
CA ASP A 126 8.94 -12.46 -0.65
C ASP A 126 9.98 -13.01 -1.62
N SER A 127 11.27 -12.83 -1.31
CA SER A 127 12.36 -13.30 -2.18
C SER A 127 12.38 -14.83 -2.29
N LYS A 128 12.01 -15.55 -1.22
CA LYS A 128 11.88 -17.01 -1.23
C LYS A 128 10.60 -17.43 -1.94
N LEU A 129 9.50 -16.73 -1.69
CA LEU A 129 8.21 -17.00 -2.34
C LEU A 129 8.26 -16.78 -3.85
N ALA A 130 8.87 -15.68 -4.30
CA ALA A 130 9.10 -15.39 -5.72
C ALA A 130 10.06 -16.38 -6.37
N GLY A 131 11.06 -16.87 -5.61
CA GLY A 131 11.96 -17.93 -6.05
C GLY A 131 11.26 -19.27 -6.25
N LEU A 132 10.25 -19.57 -5.43
CA LEU A 132 9.40 -20.76 -5.57
C LEU A 132 8.38 -20.58 -6.70
N ASN A 133 7.62 -19.48 -6.68
CA ASN A 133 6.55 -19.17 -7.61
C ASN A 133 6.67 -17.73 -8.14
N PHE A 134 7.24 -17.54 -9.33
CA PHE A 134 7.34 -16.20 -9.92
C PHE A 134 5.98 -15.54 -10.18
N ARG A 135 4.89 -16.31 -10.33
CA ARG A 135 3.53 -15.77 -10.50
C ARG A 135 3.09 -14.93 -9.30
N TYR A 136 3.51 -15.29 -8.09
CA TYR A 136 3.26 -14.50 -6.87
C TYR A 136 3.73 -13.05 -7.02
N ALA A 137 4.98 -12.87 -7.48
CA ALA A 137 5.53 -11.53 -7.69
C ALA A 137 4.73 -10.74 -8.75
N LEU A 138 4.28 -11.41 -9.81
CA LEU A 138 3.46 -10.77 -10.85
C LEU A 138 2.06 -10.38 -10.33
N LEU A 139 1.40 -11.26 -9.57
CA LEU A 139 0.04 -11.03 -9.05
C LEU A 139 -0.03 -9.80 -8.16
N ALA A 140 0.80 -9.72 -7.12
CA ALA A 140 0.79 -8.59 -6.20
C ALA A 140 1.22 -7.25 -6.86
N MET A 141 1.92 -7.30 -8.01
CA MET A 141 2.20 -6.12 -8.81
C MET A 141 1.00 -5.62 -9.62
N VAL A 142 0.17 -6.52 -10.15
CA VAL A 142 -0.92 -6.16 -11.09
C VAL A 142 -2.30 -6.12 -10.44
N ASN A 143 -2.50 -6.81 -9.32
CA ASN A 143 -3.78 -6.89 -8.65
C ASN A 143 -4.08 -5.57 -7.92
N MET A 144 -5.12 -4.88 -8.38
CA MET A 144 -5.56 -3.59 -7.86
C MET A 144 -6.58 -3.73 -6.75
N SER A 145 -7.22 -4.90 -6.62
CA SER A 145 -8.38 -5.09 -5.78
C SER A 145 -8.07 -5.15 -4.29
N HIS A 146 -6.80 -5.08 -3.88
CA HIS A 146 -6.42 -4.93 -2.47
C HIS A 146 -6.62 -3.51 -1.94
N PHE A 147 -6.80 -2.52 -2.83
CA PHE A 147 -6.75 -1.11 -2.47
C PHE A 147 -8.12 -0.44 -2.52
N TYR A 148 -8.27 0.63 -1.75
CA TYR A 148 -9.33 1.60 -1.95
C TYR A 148 -8.99 2.49 -3.14
N VAL A 149 -10.01 3.10 -3.74
CA VAL A 149 -9.79 4.19 -4.70
C VAL A 149 -9.56 5.48 -3.92
N TYR A 150 -8.29 5.80 -3.63
CA TYR A 150 -7.94 6.97 -2.81
C TYR A 150 -8.54 8.29 -3.35
N GLY A 151 -9.17 9.06 -2.45
CA GLY A 151 -9.79 10.34 -2.75
C GLY A 151 -11.20 10.22 -3.36
N LYS A 152 -11.75 9.02 -3.46
CA LYS A 152 -13.16 8.78 -3.78
C LYS A 152 -13.94 8.50 -2.49
N ASP A 153 -15.16 9.00 -2.42
CA ASP A 153 -16.07 8.75 -1.30
C ASP A 153 -16.48 7.27 -1.19
N LEU A 154 -17.12 6.93 -0.07
CA LEU A 154 -17.60 5.58 0.25
C LEU A 154 -18.51 5.00 -0.85
N HIS A 155 -19.55 5.72 -1.26
CA HIS A 155 -20.47 5.25 -2.31
C HIS A 155 -19.74 4.95 -3.62
N SER A 156 -18.77 5.79 -3.98
CA SER A 156 -17.98 5.63 -5.20
C SER A 156 -17.14 4.36 -5.22
N GLN A 157 -16.78 3.79 -4.06
CA GLN A 157 -16.05 2.52 -4.00
C GLN A 157 -16.86 1.36 -4.58
N LEU A 158 -18.19 1.44 -4.59
CA LEU A 158 -19.07 0.39 -5.12
C LEU A 158 -19.60 0.68 -6.53
N ASN A 159 -19.14 1.75 -7.20
CA ASN A 159 -19.61 2.09 -8.55
C ASN A 159 -19.35 1.01 -9.61
N SER A 160 -18.36 0.16 -9.40
CA SER A 160 -18.03 -0.95 -10.32
C SER A 160 -18.77 -2.25 -10.00
N PHE A 161 -19.56 -2.29 -8.94
CA PHE A 161 -20.36 -3.45 -8.59
C PHE A 161 -21.44 -3.71 -9.66
N ASP A 162 -21.56 -4.96 -10.08
CA ASP A 162 -22.57 -5.42 -11.04
C ASP A 162 -23.23 -6.69 -10.46
N PRO A 163 -24.52 -6.62 -10.07
CA PRO A 163 -25.24 -7.76 -9.50
C PRO A 163 -25.26 -9.00 -10.42
N SER A 164 -25.11 -8.82 -11.73
CA SER A 164 -25.08 -9.94 -12.68
C SER A 164 -23.85 -10.82 -12.50
N TRP A 165 -22.79 -10.33 -11.84
CA TRP A 165 -21.58 -11.12 -11.59
C TRP A 165 -21.83 -12.26 -10.60
N ILE A 166 -22.74 -12.08 -9.63
CA ILE A 166 -23.08 -13.10 -8.63
C ILE A 166 -23.52 -14.40 -9.34
N LYS A 167 -24.53 -14.31 -10.21
CA LYS A 167 -25.02 -15.47 -10.96
C LYS A 167 -23.99 -16.04 -11.94
N LYS A 168 -23.17 -15.18 -12.56
CA LYS A 168 -22.16 -15.65 -13.51
C LYS A 168 -21.01 -16.39 -12.80
N LEU A 169 -20.65 -16.00 -11.58
CA LEU A 169 -19.61 -16.67 -10.80
C LEU A 169 -20.02 -18.07 -10.31
N GLN A 170 -21.32 -18.39 -10.33
CA GLN A 170 -21.80 -19.76 -10.08
C GLN A 170 -21.48 -20.72 -11.24
N ASP A 171 -21.16 -20.21 -12.43
CA ASP A 171 -20.67 -21.01 -13.56
C ASP A 171 -19.13 -21.07 -13.51
N PRO A 172 -18.52 -22.23 -13.19
CA PRO A 172 -17.07 -22.37 -13.10
C PRO A 172 -16.32 -21.97 -14.37
N SER A 173 -16.97 -22.03 -15.54
CA SER A 173 -16.36 -21.62 -16.81
C SER A 173 -16.16 -20.11 -16.93
N LYS A 174 -16.84 -19.31 -16.10
CA LYS A 174 -16.79 -17.84 -16.09
C LYS A 174 -15.93 -17.27 -14.97
N THR A 175 -15.64 -18.06 -13.92
CA THR A 175 -14.89 -17.63 -12.73
C THR A 175 -13.61 -16.90 -13.08
N LYS A 176 -12.71 -17.53 -13.84
CA LYS A 176 -11.42 -16.94 -14.24
C LYS A 176 -11.54 -15.60 -14.96
N GLU A 177 -12.50 -15.46 -15.89
CA GLU A 177 -12.68 -14.21 -16.63
C GLU A 177 -13.19 -13.08 -15.73
N LEU A 178 -14.11 -13.41 -14.82
CA LEU A 178 -14.68 -12.44 -13.88
C LEU A 178 -13.68 -12.04 -12.80
N PHE A 179 -12.89 -12.96 -12.24
CA PHE A 179 -11.83 -12.61 -11.29
C PHE A 179 -10.74 -11.72 -11.93
N LYS A 180 -10.45 -11.90 -13.22
CA LYS A 180 -9.60 -10.96 -13.98
C LYS A 180 -10.22 -9.55 -14.10
N LYS A 181 -11.55 -9.43 -14.10
CA LYS A 181 -12.24 -8.12 -14.06
C LYS A 181 -12.25 -7.55 -12.64
N LEU A 182 -12.56 -8.39 -11.63
CA LEU A 182 -12.62 -8.00 -10.23
C LEU A 182 -11.26 -7.53 -9.69
N SER A 183 -10.16 -8.19 -10.06
CA SER A 183 -8.78 -7.78 -9.72
C SER A 183 -8.38 -6.40 -10.25
N ARG A 184 -9.21 -5.77 -11.10
CA ARG A 184 -9.03 -4.40 -11.60
C ARG A 184 -9.95 -3.37 -10.93
N THR A 185 -10.76 -3.80 -9.96
CA THR A 185 -11.68 -2.94 -9.20
C THR A 185 -10.99 -2.38 -7.94
N ASN A 186 -11.58 -2.60 -6.77
CA ASN A 186 -11.09 -2.19 -5.46
C ASN A 186 -11.54 -3.19 -4.39
N ALA A 187 -10.99 -3.07 -3.18
CA ALA A 187 -11.25 -4.00 -2.06
C ALA A 187 -12.73 -4.16 -1.76
N LEU A 188 -13.49 -3.07 -1.70
CA LEU A 188 -14.90 -3.13 -1.35
C LEU A 188 -15.76 -3.78 -2.45
N THR A 189 -15.46 -3.50 -3.72
CA THR A 189 -16.20 -4.12 -4.84
C THR A 189 -15.95 -5.62 -4.91
N ILE A 190 -14.70 -6.08 -4.80
CA ILE A 190 -14.40 -7.52 -4.87
C ILE A 190 -14.94 -8.24 -3.64
N TYR A 191 -14.75 -7.71 -2.43
CA TYR A 191 -15.33 -8.23 -1.21
C TYR A 191 -16.84 -8.38 -1.35
N THR A 192 -17.54 -7.28 -1.67
CA THR A 192 -19.01 -7.27 -1.79
C THR A 192 -19.50 -8.30 -2.83
N THR A 193 -18.85 -8.37 -4.00
CA THR A 193 -19.27 -9.30 -5.05
C THR A 193 -19.10 -10.76 -4.63
N VAL A 194 -17.94 -11.10 -4.07
CA VAL A 194 -17.59 -12.50 -3.75
C VAL A 194 -18.29 -12.95 -2.46
N HIS A 195 -18.45 -12.08 -1.47
CA HIS A 195 -19.23 -12.32 -0.27
C HIS A 195 -20.72 -12.57 -0.60
N LEU A 196 -21.32 -11.75 -1.47
CA LEU A 196 -22.72 -11.96 -1.88
C LEU A 196 -22.93 -13.26 -2.67
N LEU A 197 -21.92 -13.71 -3.42
CA LEU A 197 -21.94 -15.05 -4.01
C LEU A 197 -21.95 -16.14 -2.93
N ALA A 198 -21.10 -16.02 -1.90
CA ALA A 198 -21.08 -16.96 -0.78
C ALA A 198 -22.44 -17.02 -0.06
N VAL A 199 -23.04 -15.85 0.19
CA VAL A 199 -24.40 -15.71 0.75
C VAL A 199 -25.44 -16.40 -0.15
N ASP A 200 -25.35 -16.23 -1.47
CA ASP A 200 -26.29 -16.84 -2.43
C ASP A 200 -26.20 -18.37 -2.45
N LEU A 201 -24.96 -18.91 -2.44
CA LEU A 201 -24.69 -20.34 -2.38
C LEU A 201 -25.17 -20.96 -1.07
N ALA A 202 -24.91 -20.30 0.06
CA ALA A 202 -25.35 -20.74 1.38
C ALA A 202 -26.88 -20.78 1.49
N ARG A 203 -27.56 -19.77 0.93
CA ARG A 203 -29.03 -19.75 0.84
C ARG A 203 -29.57 -20.91 0.02
N GLU A 204 -29.04 -21.17 -1.18
CA GLU A 204 -29.44 -22.32 -2.00
C GLU A 204 -29.22 -23.64 -1.22
N ALA A 205 -28.10 -23.77 -0.50
CA ALA A 205 -27.86 -24.94 0.34
C ALA A 205 -28.94 -25.09 1.43
N GLY A 206 -29.34 -24.00 2.07
CA GLY A 206 -30.39 -23.96 3.07
C GLY A 206 -31.76 -24.41 2.54
N GLU A 207 -32.08 -24.01 1.31
CA GLU A 207 -33.32 -24.35 0.60
C GLU A 207 -33.37 -25.84 0.23
N ILE A 208 -32.25 -26.44 -0.19
CA ILE A 208 -32.22 -27.82 -0.70
C ILE A 208 -31.73 -28.87 0.32
N LYS A 209 -31.26 -28.48 1.52
CA LYS A 209 -30.69 -29.43 2.50
C LYS A 209 -31.60 -30.62 2.87
N ALA A 210 -32.92 -30.44 2.78
CA ALA A 210 -33.89 -31.49 3.08
C ALA A 210 -34.15 -32.42 1.89
N THR A 211 -33.95 -31.93 0.66
CA THR A 211 -34.27 -32.66 -0.59
C THR A 211 -33.04 -33.24 -1.27
N ASP A 212 -31.88 -32.57 -1.16
CA ASP A 212 -30.59 -32.98 -1.72
C ASP A 212 -29.43 -32.59 -0.76
N PRO A 213 -29.25 -33.35 0.35
CA PRO A 213 -28.19 -33.07 1.31
C PRO A 213 -26.76 -33.07 0.72
N PRO A 214 -26.37 -34.01 -0.19
CA PRO A 214 -25.03 -33.98 -0.79
C PRO A 214 -24.76 -32.72 -1.61
N LYS A 215 -25.74 -32.23 -2.37
CA LYS A 215 -25.60 -30.96 -3.10
C LYS A 215 -25.54 -29.77 -2.12
N ALA A 216 -26.36 -29.77 -1.08
CA ALA A 216 -26.31 -28.74 -0.04
C ALA A 216 -24.93 -28.66 0.64
N GLU A 217 -24.32 -29.81 0.97
CA GLU A 217 -22.98 -29.89 1.54
C GLU A 217 -21.93 -29.27 0.60
N THR A 218 -22.01 -29.55 -0.70
CA THR A 218 -21.12 -28.96 -1.71
C THR A 218 -21.28 -27.45 -1.79
N LEU A 219 -22.51 -26.95 -1.76
CA LEU A 219 -22.80 -25.52 -1.78
C LEU A 219 -22.29 -24.80 -0.52
N ILE A 220 -22.39 -25.41 0.67
CA ILE A 220 -21.84 -24.85 1.92
C ILE A 220 -20.31 -24.76 1.84
N ARG A 221 -19.65 -25.80 1.32
CA ARG A 221 -18.19 -25.79 1.13
C ARG A 221 -17.74 -24.68 0.19
N HIS A 222 -18.41 -24.52 -0.94
CA HIS A 222 -18.14 -23.42 -1.86
C HIS A 222 -18.45 -22.06 -1.22
N ALA A 223 -19.56 -21.92 -0.50
CA ALA A 223 -19.91 -20.69 0.18
C ALA A 223 -18.78 -20.24 1.13
N VAL A 224 -18.26 -21.15 1.96
CA VAL A 224 -17.14 -20.84 2.87
C VAL A 224 -15.82 -20.61 2.14
N LEU A 225 -15.55 -21.34 1.06
CA LEU A 225 -14.37 -21.11 0.21
C LEU A 225 -14.39 -19.69 -0.40
N PHE A 226 -15.50 -19.31 -1.03
CA PHE A 226 -15.66 -17.98 -1.62
C PHE A 226 -15.67 -16.89 -0.54
N ASN A 227 -16.28 -17.14 0.63
CA ASN A 227 -16.26 -16.17 1.71
C ASN A 227 -14.86 -15.95 2.28
N GLY A 228 -14.06 -17.01 2.50
CA GLY A 228 -12.66 -16.86 2.91
C GLY A 228 -11.83 -16.09 1.89
N PHE A 229 -12.14 -16.27 0.60
CA PHE A 229 -11.53 -15.48 -0.45
C PHE A 229 -11.97 -14.01 -0.45
N ALA A 230 -13.24 -13.74 -0.15
CA ALA A 230 -13.75 -12.38 0.01
C ALA A 230 -13.13 -11.70 1.24
N ASP A 231 -13.04 -12.41 2.36
CA ASP A 231 -12.60 -11.88 3.65
C ASP A 231 -11.14 -11.47 3.65
N HIS A 232 -10.30 -12.02 2.77
CA HIS A 232 -8.98 -11.45 2.49
C HIS A 232 -9.09 -9.95 2.16
N PHE A 233 -9.95 -9.57 1.20
CA PHE A 233 -10.13 -8.17 0.81
C PHE A 233 -10.89 -7.36 1.87
N LEU A 234 -11.63 -8.00 2.76
CA LEU A 234 -12.20 -7.36 3.94
C LEU A 234 -11.10 -6.99 4.95
N GLU A 235 -10.13 -7.89 5.18
CA GLU A 235 -8.97 -7.64 6.04
C GLU A 235 -8.10 -6.51 5.45
N ASP A 236 -7.85 -6.54 4.14
CA ASP A 236 -7.16 -5.45 3.41
C ASP A 236 -7.83 -4.09 3.64
N ALA A 237 -9.16 -4.09 3.76
CA ALA A 237 -9.91 -2.87 3.94
C ALA A 237 -9.60 -2.14 5.26
N PHE A 238 -9.00 -2.81 6.23
CA PHE A 238 -8.51 -2.21 7.48
C PHE A 238 -7.08 -1.66 7.38
N SER A 239 -6.31 -2.04 6.37
CA SER A 239 -4.92 -1.64 6.22
C SER A 239 -4.79 -0.19 5.74
N SER A 240 -4.19 0.65 6.58
CA SER A 240 -3.90 2.05 6.24
C SER A 240 -3.04 2.20 4.97
N GLY A 241 -2.16 1.25 4.68
CA GLY A 241 -1.40 1.21 3.43
C GLY A 241 -2.29 1.09 2.19
N HIS A 242 -3.42 0.38 2.28
CA HIS A 242 -4.37 0.20 1.18
C HIS A 242 -5.39 1.32 1.05
N LEU A 243 -5.68 2.01 2.15
CA LEU A 243 -6.53 3.20 2.15
C LEU A 243 -5.86 4.38 1.44
N VAL A 244 -4.55 4.55 1.64
CA VAL A 244 -3.84 5.79 1.27
C VAL A 244 -3.20 5.73 -0.10
N VAL A 245 -3.10 4.61 -0.80
CA VAL A 245 -2.35 4.55 -2.07
C VAL A 245 -3.27 4.86 -3.25
N ASN A 246 -2.75 5.63 -4.22
CA ASN A 246 -3.45 5.88 -5.48
C ASN A 246 -2.75 5.06 -6.57
N ARG A 247 -3.24 3.86 -6.86
CA ARG A 247 -2.62 3.02 -7.88
C ARG A 247 -3.06 3.46 -9.28
N SER A 248 -2.06 3.71 -10.11
CA SER A 248 -2.16 3.64 -11.57
C SER A 248 -1.10 2.65 -12.06
N PRO A 249 -1.29 1.97 -13.20
CA PRO A 249 -0.29 1.02 -13.71
C PRO A 249 1.13 1.60 -13.82
N LEU A 250 1.26 2.91 -14.07
CA LEU A 250 2.55 3.62 -14.10
C LEU A 250 3.11 3.94 -12.70
N ALA A 251 2.24 4.15 -11.69
CA ALA A 251 2.64 4.52 -10.33
C ALA A 251 2.90 3.32 -9.40
N SER A 252 2.44 2.12 -9.77
CA SER A 252 2.66 0.88 -9.00
C SER A 252 4.14 0.51 -8.86
N PHE A 253 5.02 0.96 -9.76
CA PHE A 253 6.40 0.47 -9.85
C PHE A 253 7.42 1.15 -8.90
N THR A 254 7.11 2.27 -8.24
CA THR A 254 8.11 2.94 -7.37
C THR A 254 7.53 3.58 -6.11
N ASN A 255 6.74 4.65 -6.23
CA ASN A 255 6.40 5.50 -5.08
C ASN A 255 5.21 5.02 -4.26
N ASN A 256 4.34 4.21 -4.87
CA ASN A 256 3.19 3.66 -4.18
C ASN A 256 3.59 2.64 -3.12
N LYS A 257 4.68 1.88 -3.33
CA LYS A 257 5.15 0.92 -2.32
C LYS A 257 5.75 1.60 -1.10
N ALA A 258 6.64 2.58 -1.31
CA ALA A 258 7.20 3.31 -0.20
C ALA A 258 6.14 4.04 0.64
N LEU A 259 5.10 4.57 -0.02
CA LEU A 259 3.96 5.20 0.65
C LEU A 259 3.09 4.18 1.40
N HIS A 260 2.82 3.03 0.77
CA HIS A 260 2.14 1.89 1.37
C HIS A 260 2.83 1.47 2.67
N ASP A 261 4.09 1.05 2.58
CA ASP A 261 4.87 0.55 3.71
C ASP A 261 4.98 1.62 4.83
N PHE A 262 5.11 2.89 4.45
CA PHE A 262 5.15 3.99 5.41
C PHE A 262 3.87 4.06 6.24
N TYR A 263 2.70 4.05 5.60
CA TYR A 263 1.44 4.13 6.31
C TYR A 263 1.09 2.83 7.01
N SER A 264 1.42 1.66 6.48
CA SER A 264 1.27 0.40 7.21
C SER A 264 2.05 0.42 8.53
N ALA A 265 3.28 0.97 8.53
CA ALA A 265 4.12 1.04 9.73
C ALA A 265 3.74 2.17 10.71
N HIS A 266 3.31 3.33 10.22
CA HIS A 266 3.04 4.52 11.06
C HIS A 266 1.55 4.76 11.28
N GLY A 267 0.68 4.01 10.62
CA GLY A 267 -0.76 4.17 10.64
C GLY A 267 -1.29 5.51 10.13
N SER A 268 -2.61 5.59 10.07
CA SER A 268 -3.36 6.80 9.73
C SER A 268 -4.66 6.87 10.55
N VAL A 269 -5.13 8.08 10.85
CA VAL A 269 -6.38 8.26 11.60
C VAL A 269 -7.56 8.04 10.66
N VAL A 270 -8.47 7.16 11.05
CA VAL A 270 -9.64 6.76 10.26
C VAL A 270 -10.91 6.82 11.11
N VAL A 271 -12.05 6.74 10.44
CA VAL A 271 -13.38 6.66 11.07
C VAL A 271 -14.21 5.60 10.38
N ASN A 272 -15.06 4.84 11.09
CA ASN A 272 -15.99 3.87 10.49
C ASN A 272 -17.43 4.38 10.48
N ARG A 273 -18.37 3.56 9.97
CA ARG A 273 -19.80 3.93 9.91
C ARG A 273 -20.51 3.90 11.26
N GLN A 274 -19.83 3.52 12.32
CA GLN A 274 -20.31 3.61 13.70
C GLN A 274 -19.83 4.88 14.41
N GLY A 275 -19.09 5.75 13.70
CA GLY A 275 -18.54 7.00 14.23
C GLY A 275 -17.29 6.80 15.10
N GLU A 276 -16.75 5.59 15.16
CA GLU A 276 -15.54 5.29 15.92
C GLU A 276 -14.32 5.85 15.18
N VAL A 277 -13.46 6.59 15.89
CA VAL A 277 -12.22 7.16 15.36
C VAL A 277 -11.03 6.46 16.00
N TRP A 278 -10.11 5.96 15.18
CA TRP A 278 -8.88 5.30 15.68
C TRP A 278 -7.71 5.48 14.72
N ARG A 279 -6.54 5.03 15.14
CA ARG A 279 -5.35 4.94 14.29
C ARG A 279 -5.25 3.54 13.69
N ALA A 280 -5.59 3.41 12.41
CA ALA A 280 -5.42 2.16 11.69
C ALA A 280 -3.95 2.00 11.29
N TYR A 281 -3.37 0.82 11.53
CA TYR A 281 -2.08 0.41 10.97
C TYR A 281 -2.31 -0.43 9.71
N GLY A 282 -1.29 -1.10 9.19
CA GLY A 282 -1.45 -1.97 8.02
C GLY A 282 -0.59 -3.20 8.14
N ASP A 283 -0.22 -3.77 7.00
CA ASP A 283 0.47 -5.05 6.88
C ASP A 283 1.70 -5.14 7.78
N GLY A 284 1.83 -6.26 8.49
CA GLY A 284 2.87 -6.51 9.50
C GLY A 284 2.67 -5.78 10.83
N LYS A 285 1.56 -5.04 10.97
CA LYS A 285 1.16 -4.25 12.13
C LYS A 285 -0.36 -4.27 12.38
N LEU A 286 -1.10 -5.21 11.78
CA LEU A 286 -2.56 -5.27 11.96
C LEU A 286 -2.93 -5.63 13.40
N ASP A 287 -2.05 -6.33 14.11
CA ASP A 287 -2.13 -6.57 15.55
C ASP A 287 -2.11 -5.29 16.41
N GLN A 288 -1.55 -4.20 15.90
CA GLN A 288 -1.56 -2.87 16.53
C GLN A 288 -2.81 -2.06 16.16
N SER A 289 -3.65 -2.57 15.26
CA SER A 289 -4.77 -1.88 14.63
C SER A 289 -6.15 -2.34 15.12
N GLU A 290 -6.29 -2.56 16.44
CA GLU A 290 -7.54 -3.09 17.04
C GLU A 290 -7.92 -4.45 16.39
N PRO A 291 -7.11 -5.52 16.60
CA PRO A 291 -7.33 -6.81 15.94
C PRO A 291 -8.73 -7.38 16.18
N ASP A 292 -9.31 -7.11 17.35
CA ASP A 292 -10.68 -7.50 17.71
C ASP A 292 -11.72 -6.95 16.73
N ARG A 293 -11.53 -5.74 16.19
CA ARG A 293 -12.44 -5.15 15.18
C ARG A 293 -12.39 -5.93 13.87
N ILE A 294 -11.20 -6.34 13.44
CA ILE A 294 -11.01 -7.10 12.20
C ILE A 294 -11.59 -8.50 12.37
N VAL A 295 -11.28 -9.16 13.49
CA VAL A 295 -11.83 -10.47 13.87
C VAL A 295 -13.36 -10.41 13.91
N LEU A 296 -13.94 -9.35 14.49
CA LEU A 296 -15.39 -9.15 14.52
C LEU A 296 -15.96 -8.97 13.10
N ALA A 297 -15.32 -8.19 12.23
CA ALA A 297 -15.78 -7.98 10.87
C ALA A 297 -15.80 -9.30 10.07
N VAL A 298 -14.74 -10.10 10.15
CA VAL A 298 -14.66 -11.41 9.50
C VAL A 298 -15.68 -12.40 10.10
N ALA A 299 -15.87 -12.39 11.42
CA ALA A 299 -16.87 -13.23 12.07
C ALA A 299 -18.30 -12.85 11.66
N LEU A 300 -18.59 -11.56 11.48
CA LEU A 300 -19.87 -11.06 10.98
C LEU A 300 -20.10 -11.45 9.51
N SER A 301 -19.04 -11.45 8.68
CA SER A 301 -19.09 -11.93 7.30
C SER A 301 -19.53 -13.41 7.25
N LEU A 302 -18.87 -14.27 8.04
CA LEU A 302 -19.27 -15.68 8.19
C LEU A 302 -20.69 -15.86 8.77
N GLN A 303 -21.08 -15.01 9.72
CA GLN A 303 -22.42 -15.02 10.29
C GLN A 303 -23.48 -14.73 9.24
N GLU A 304 -23.27 -13.78 8.33
CA GLU A 304 -24.21 -13.48 7.24
C GLU A 304 -24.37 -14.67 6.28
N VAL A 305 -23.29 -15.41 6.00
CA VAL A 305 -23.34 -16.66 5.22
C VAL A 305 -24.20 -17.71 5.94
N PHE A 306 -24.03 -17.88 7.26
CA PHE A 306 -24.84 -18.82 8.04
C PHE A 306 -26.31 -18.38 8.14
N GLU A 307 -26.58 -17.10 8.34
CA GLU A 307 -27.94 -16.56 8.38
C GLU A 307 -28.67 -16.77 7.06
N ALA A 308 -27.98 -16.60 5.93
CA ALA A 308 -28.52 -16.91 4.61
C ALA A 308 -28.89 -18.40 4.47
N TYR A 309 -28.01 -19.30 4.91
CA TYR A 309 -28.30 -20.74 5.01
C TYR A 309 -29.49 -21.06 5.94
N ALA A 310 -29.66 -20.28 7.00
CA ALA A 310 -30.78 -20.39 7.94
C ALA A 310 -32.09 -19.77 7.41
N GLY A 311 -32.08 -19.15 6.22
CA GLY A 311 -33.27 -18.60 5.56
C GLY A 311 -33.45 -17.08 5.67
N ALA A 312 -32.37 -16.33 5.95
CA ALA A 312 -32.40 -14.87 5.88
C ALA A 312 -32.77 -14.39 4.46
N LYS A 313 -33.45 -13.24 4.40
CA LYS A 313 -33.91 -12.67 3.12
C LYS A 313 -32.73 -12.06 2.34
N PRO A 314 -32.73 -12.17 0.99
CA PRO A 314 -31.72 -11.51 0.16
C PRO A 314 -31.71 -9.99 0.35
N LEU A 315 -30.51 -9.42 0.36
CA LEU A 315 -30.32 -7.97 0.35
C LEU A 315 -30.72 -7.37 -1.01
N LYS A 316 -31.17 -6.12 -0.98
CA LYS A 316 -31.29 -5.32 -2.21
C LYS A 316 -29.88 -4.94 -2.69
N MET A 317 -29.68 -5.02 -4.00
CA MET A 317 -28.35 -4.90 -4.63
C MET A 317 -28.02 -3.47 -5.09
N ASP A 318 -28.67 -2.44 -4.54
CA ASP A 318 -28.29 -1.05 -4.74
C ASP A 318 -27.25 -0.61 -3.70
N THR A 319 -26.41 0.38 -4.05
CA THR A 319 -25.26 0.79 -3.23
C THR A 319 -25.61 1.10 -1.78
N GLN A 320 -26.71 1.82 -1.52
CA GLN A 320 -27.07 2.19 -0.16
C GLN A 320 -27.51 0.96 0.65
N SER A 321 -28.37 0.13 0.07
CA SER A 321 -28.80 -1.12 0.70
C SER A 321 -27.63 -2.07 0.99
N LEU A 322 -26.61 -2.09 0.13
CA LEU A 322 -25.40 -2.90 0.36
C LEU A 322 -24.56 -2.36 1.52
N LEU A 323 -24.32 -1.06 1.56
CA LEU A 323 -23.57 -0.43 2.64
C LEU A 323 -24.27 -0.65 3.99
N ASP A 324 -25.60 -0.54 4.03
CA ASP A 324 -26.40 -0.68 5.25
C ASP A 324 -26.65 -2.15 5.63
N GLY A 325 -26.72 -3.03 4.63
CA GLY A 325 -27.14 -4.42 4.79
C GLY A 325 -26.01 -5.41 5.05
N ILE A 326 -24.79 -5.14 4.57
CA ILE A 326 -23.61 -5.99 4.79
C ILE A 326 -22.93 -5.54 6.08
N LYS A 327 -23.11 -6.29 7.16
CA LYS A 327 -22.69 -5.92 8.52
C LYS A 327 -21.21 -5.55 8.63
N PRO A 328 -20.25 -6.29 8.02
CA PRO A 328 -18.84 -5.94 8.10
C PRO A 328 -18.48 -4.57 7.51
N LEU A 329 -19.25 -4.08 6.51
CA LEU A 329 -19.01 -2.76 5.91
C LEU A 329 -19.27 -1.59 6.88
N SER A 330 -19.93 -1.85 8.02
CA SER A 330 -20.08 -0.83 9.07
C SER A 330 -18.81 -0.62 9.90
N LEU A 331 -17.93 -1.62 9.95
CA LEU A 331 -16.73 -1.65 10.79
C LEU A 331 -15.47 -1.16 10.06
N ILE A 332 -15.45 -1.26 8.73
CA ILE A 332 -14.30 -0.81 7.93
C ILE A 332 -14.07 0.70 8.05
N PRO A 333 -12.82 1.16 7.88
CA PRO A 333 -12.50 2.55 7.62
C PRO A 333 -13.31 3.14 6.47
N ILE A 334 -13.95 4.28 6.68
CA ILE A 334 -14.55 5.10 5.63
C ILE A 334 -13.41 5.66 4.76
N PRO A 335 -13.52 5.60 3.42
CA PRO A 335 -12.53 6.19 2.53
C PRO A 335 -12.31 7.68 2.77
N TYR A 336 -11.06 8.12 2.67
CA TYR A 336 -10.73 9.54 2.67
C TYR A 336 -11.44 10.28 1.53
N ASN A 337 -11.85 11.52 1.81
CA ASN A 337 -12.69 12.39 0.97
C ASN A 337 -14.21 12.07 1.03
N THR A 338 -14.65 11.29 2.02
CA THR A 338 -16.09 11.04 2.22
C THR A 338 -16.75 12.16 3.02
N ASP A 339 -17.84 12.71 2.47
CA ASP A 339 -18.73 13.62 3.19
C ASP A 339 -19.68 12.82 4.08
N LEU A 340 -19.44 12.87 5.39
CA LEU A 340 -20.14 12.05 6.39
C LEU A 340 -21.65 12.36 6.46
N LYS A 341 -22.06 13.57 6.04
CA LYS A 341 -23.44 14.07 6.11
C LYS A 341 -24.33 13.52 4.98
N LYS A 342 -23.75 12.87 3.97
CA LYS A 342 -24.48 12.31 2.81
C LYS A 342 -24.97 10.89 3.07
N GLY A 343 -25.65 10.69 4.20
CA GLY A 343 -26.22 9.37 4.57
C GLY A 343 -25.18 8.30 4.89
N VAL A 344 -23.94 8.71 5.20
CA VAL A 344 -22.86 7.78 5.59
C VAL A 344 -22.92 7.48 7.08
N LEU A 345 -23.08 8.53 7.90
CA LEU A 345 -23.25 8.48 9.34
C LEU A 345 -24.58 9.12 9.75
N ALA A 346 -25.12 8.66 10.89
CA ALA A 346 -26.21 9.38 11.57
C ALA A 346 -25.68 10.73 12.10
N ASP A 347 -26.49 11.78 12.04
CA ASP A 347 -26.09 13.13 12.47
C ASP A 347 -25.55 13.18 13.92
N SER A 348 -26.05 12.31 14.81
CA SER A 348 -25.59 12.18 16.20
C SER A 348 -24.16 11.65 16.34
N LEU A 349 -23.63 10.98 15.32
CA LEU A 349 -22.27 10.41 15.29
C LEU A 349 -21.26 11.35 14.61
N ILE A 350 -21.74 12.43 13.96
CA ILE A 350 -20.87 13.37 13.26
C ILE A 350 -20.32 14.39 14.24
N ASN A 351 -19.03 14.26 14.56
CA ASN A 351 -18.28 15.20 15.38
C ASN A 351 -17.02 15.69 14.65
N THR A 352 -16.33 16.67 15.22
CA THR A 352 -15.14 17.29 14.61
C THR A 352 -13.99 16.29 14.41
N GLU A 353 -13.88 15.24 15.23
CA GLU A 353 -12.83 14.22 15.07
C GLU A 353 -13.14 13.32 13.88
N ALA A 354 -14.39 12.83 13.79
CA ALA A 354 -14.88 12.06 12.66
C ALA A 354 -14.74 12.84 11.34
N GLU A 355 -15.17 14.10 11.31
CA GLU A 355 -15.04 14.96 10.13
C GLU A 355 -13.58 15.13 9.69
N LYS A 356 -12.64 15.28 10.64
CA LYS A 356 -11.20 15.36 10.34
C LYS A 356 -10.64 14.04 9.83
N ALA A 357 -11.04 12.92 10.43
CA ALA A 357 -10.60 11.58 10.07
C ALA A 357 -11.06 11.16 8.66
N SER A 358 -12.18 11.69 8.18
CA SER A 358 -12.66 11.41 6.82
C SER A 358 -12.03 12.27 5.72
N GLN A 359 -11.24 13.31 6.07
CA GLN A 359 -10.63 14.20 5.07
C GLN A 359 -9.40 13.58 4.39
N ILE A 360 -9.13 14.02 3.16
CA ILE A 360 -7.87 13.73 2.47
C ILE A 360 -6.70 14.11 3.37
N LEU A 361 -5.78 13.17 3.59
CA LEU A 361 -4.58 13.36 4.39
C LEU A 361 -3.72 14.51 3.82
N PRO A 362 -3.65 15.69 4.47
CA PRO A 362 -3.06 16.88 3.86
C PRO A 362 -1.56 16.74 3.56
N LEU A 363 -0.88 15.93 4.35
CA LEU A 363 0.57 15.71 4.29
C LEU A 363 0.96 14.48 3.45
N ARG A 364 0.00 13.71 2.94
CA ARG A 364 0.28 12.46 2.21
C ARG A 364 1.26 12.64 1.06
N ASN A 365 1.02 13.61 0.18
CA ASN A 365 1.90 13.81 -0.97
C ASN A 365 3.28 14.36 -0.57
N PHE A 366 3.36 15.05 0.57
CA PHE A 366 4.64 15.45 1.13
C PHE A 366 5.40 14.23 1.68
N VAL A 367 4.76 13.38 2.48
CA VAL A 367 5.32 12.10 2.94
C VAL A 367 5.80 11.27 1.75
N ARG A 368 4.96 11.15 0.70
CA ARG A 368 5.33 10.47 -0.55
C ARG A 368 6.63 11.03 -1.16
N SER A 369 6.85 12.35 -1.10
CA SER A 369 8.09 12.96 -1.59
C SER A 369 9.33 12.62 -0.75
N ARG A 370 9.14 12.25 0.53
CA ARG A 370 10.22 11.83 1.43
C ARG A 370 10.57 10.36 1.24
N VAL A 371 9.56 9.50 1.29
CA VAL A 371 9.73 8.04 1.27
C VAL A 371 9.89 7.48 -0.14
N GLY A 372 9.26 8.11 -1.13
CA GLY A 372 9.35 7.72 -2.53
C GLY A 372 10.66 8.15 -3.19
N ASN A 373 10.91 7.56 -4.34
CA ASN A 373 11.91 8.03 -5.28
C ASN A 373 11.49 9.39 -5.84
N SER A 374 12.46 10.28 -6.03
CA SER A 374 12.21 11.60 -6.62
C SER A 374 13.38 12.05 -7.48
N MET A 375 13.08 13.02 -8.33
CA MET A 375 14.02 13.64 -9.23
C MET A 375 14.06 15.14 -8.94
N VAL A 376 15.24 15.73 -9.02
CA VAL A 376 15.47 17.15 -8.76
C VAL A 376 16.20 17.77 -9.93
N PHE A 377 15.72 18.92 -10.36
CA PHE A 377 16.43 19.81 -11.27
C PHE A 377 16.99 20.98 -10.47
N GLY A 378 18.31 21.06 -10.36
CA GLY A 378 19.02 22.13 -9.67
C GLY A 378 19.56 23.17 -10.64
N PHE A 379 19.44 24.44 -10.28
CA PHE A 379 20.07 25.57 -10.98
C PHE A 379 21.06 26.24 -10.03
N ASN A 380 22.35 26.05 -10.28
CA ASN A 380 23.44 26.56 -9.47
C ASN A 380 23.92 27.90 -10.04
N SER A 381 24.12 28.87 -9.16
CA SER A 381 24.62 30.21 -9.46
C SER A 381 25.66 30.64 -8.42
N ARG A 382 26.17 31.86 -8.59
CA ARG A 382 27.27 32.41 -7.78
C ARG A 382 26.78 32.79 -6.38
N ALA A 383 27.26 32.07 -5.36
CA ALA A 383 26.91 32.38 -3.97
C ALA A 383 27.80 33.45 -3.31
N PHE A 384 29.11 33.42 -3.57
CA PHE A 384 30.09 34.24 -2.85
C PHE A 384 31.12 34.87 -3.80
N ARG A 385 31.81 35.91 -3.31
CA ARG A 385 32.97 36.50 -4.00
C ARG A 385 34.14 35.50 -3.92
N GLY A 386 34.36 34.73 -4.98
CA GLY A 386 35.38 33.69 -5.01
C GLY A 386 35.34 32.80 -6.25
N GLN A 387 35.88 31.59 -6.15
CA GLN A 387 35.68 30.55 -7.15
C GLN A 387 34.25 30.01 -7.03
N TYR A 388 33.57 29.86 -8.16
CA TYR A 388 32.15 29.50 -8.19
C TYR A 388 31.86 28.38 -9.18
N LEU A 389 30.73 27.71 -8.97
CA LEU A 389 30.09 26.83 -9.96
C LEU A 389 28.78 27.47 -10.43
N ASP A 390 28.59 27.54 -11.74
CA ASP A 390 27.40 28.09 -12.39
C ASP A 390 26.91 27.11 -13.46
N GLY A 391 25.65 26.65 -13.37
CA GLY A 391 25.13 25.63 -14.28
C GLY A 391 23.95 24.83 -13.74
N GLY A 392 23.64 23.72 -14.42
CA GLY A 392 22.52 22.84 -14.11
C GLY A 392 22.92 21.54 -13.42
N GLU A 393 21.98 20.95 -12.71
CA GLU A 393 22.11 19.64 -12.07
C GLU A 393 20.82 18.83 -12.22
N PHE A 394 20.98 17.55 -12.52
CA PHE A 394 19.96 16.53 -12.41
C PHE A 394 20.32 15.63 -11.23
N ARG A 395 19.41 15.39 -10.30
CA ARG A 395 19.63 14.49 -9.17
C ARG A 395 18.46 13.53 -9.01
N LEU A 396 18.77 12.25 -8.87
CA LEU A 396 17.85 11.22 -8.42
C LEU A 396 18.04 11.00 -6.93
N LYS A 397 16.91 10.89 -6.22
CA LYS A 397 16.80 10.54 -4.81
C LYS A 397 16.10 9.18 -4.76
N PHE A 398 16.72 8.18 -4.16
CA PHE A 398 16.16 6.83 -4.12
C PHE A 398 16.63 6.06 -2.89
N GLY A 399 15.95 4.96 -2.58
CA GLY A 399 16.33 4.02 -1.52
C GLY A 399 16.38 4.67 -0.14
N LEU A 400 15.29 4.58 0.63
CA LEU A 400 15.24 5.06 2.00
C LEU A 400 15.84 3.99 2.94
N PHE A 401 17.00 4.26 3.53
CA PHE A 401 17.67 3.30 4.43
C PHE A 401 17.53 3.67 5.91
N GLY A 402 17.03 4.86 6.24
CA GLY A 402 16.80 5.25 7.63
C GLY A 402 15.82 6.39 7.75
N GLN A 403 14.80 6.22 8.58
CA GLN A 403 13.79 7.24 8.86
C GLN A 403 13.45 7.33 10.34
N ARG A 404 12.95 8.50 10.75
CA ARG A 404 12.31 8.72 12.05
C ARG A 404 11.12 9.63 11.82
N TYR A 405 9.91 9.13 12.11
CA TYR A 405 8.66 9.87 11.98
C TYR A 405 7.80 9.64 13.23
N GLU A 406 7.83 10.60 14.15
CA GLU A 406 7.23 10.43 15.48
C GLU A 406 6.24 11.55 15.80
N TYR A 407 5.39 11.27 16.78
CA TYR A 407 4.49 12.22 17.41
C TYR A 407 4.94 12.38 18.87
N ASN A 408 4.69 13.55 19.47
CA ASN A 408 4.95 13.73 20.89
C ASN A 408 3.92 12.99 21.75
N ASN A 409 4.07 13.04 23.08
CA ASN A 409 3.18 12.37 24.04
C ASN A 409 1.71 12.85 23.96
N GLN A 410 1.44 13.98 23.30
CA GLN A 410 0.10 14.51 23.07
C GLN A 410 -0.46 14.09 21.69
N GLY A 411 0.25 13.25 20.94
CA GLY A 411 -0.15 12.83 19.60
C GLY A 411 0.01 13.90 18.52
N THR A 412 0.75 14.99 18.80
CA THR A 412 0.93 16.12 17.87
C THR A 412 2.34 16.09 17.24
N LYS A 413 2.50 16.72 16.07
CA LYS A 413 3.82 16.90 15.43
C LYS A 413 4.54 18.14 15.94
N ARG A 414 3.87 19.08 16.58
CA ARG A 414 4.50 20.33 17.06
C ARG A 414 5.74 20.05 17.93
N GLY A 415 6.87 20.65 17.55
CA GLY A 415 8.16 20.51 18.22
C GLY A 415 8.95 19.26 17.83
N MET A 416 8.39 18.37 17.01
CA MET A 416 9.07 17.15 16.56
C MET A 416 10.07 17.44 15.44
N LEU A 417 11.10 16.61 15.35
CA LEU A 417 12.08 16.60 14.26
C LEU A 417 12.05 15.24 13.57
N ASP A 418 11.48 15.20 12.37
CA ASP A 418 11.54 14.00 11.54
C ASP A 418 12.85 13.98 10.76
N ARG A 419 13.33 12.77 10.44
CA ARG A 419 14.56 12.56 9.68
C ARG A 419 14.34 11.50 8.61
N TRP A 420 14.89 11.73 7.42
CA TRP A 420 14.83 10.81 6.28
C TRP A 420 16.18 10.73 5.61
N ASN A 421 16.73 9.52 5.50
CA ASN A 421 18.04 9.27 4.89
C ASN A 421 17.89 8.31 3.72
N GLY A 422 18.49 8.68 2.60
CA GLY A 422 18.50 7.85 1.41
C GLY A 422 19.69 8.14 0.52
N TYR A 423 19.70 7.54 -0.65
CA TYR A 423 20.79 7.68 -1.61
C TYR A 423 20.50 8.77 -2.64
N THR A 424 21.57 9.28 -3.24
CA THR A 424 21.51 10.15 -4.41
C THR A 424 22.45 9.71 -5.50
N LEU A 425 22.04 9.99 -6.74
CA LEU A 425 22.86 9.95 -7.93
C LEU A 425 22.60 11.23 -8.71
N SER A 426 23.64 12.00 -9.03
CA SER A 426 23.50 13.29 -9.70
C SER A 426 24.48 13.47 -10.85
N TYR A 427 23.99 14.16 -11.88
CA TYR A 427 24.76 14.62 -13.03
C TYR A 427 24.66 16.14 -13.11
N GLY A 428 25.79 16.84 -13.06
CA GLY A 428 25.88 18.29 -13.17
C GLY A 428 26.64 18.70 -14.42
N PHE A 429 26.29 19.87 -14.97
CA PHE A 429 27.00 20.50 -16.08
C PHE A 429 27.04 22.01 -15.85
N GLY A 430 28.13 22.66 -16.25
CA GLY A 430 28.26 24.09 -16.06
C GLY A 430 29.67 24.60 -16.26
N THR A 431 29.97 25.71 -15.62
CA THR A 431 31.28 26.34 -15.64
C THR A 431 31.79 26.58 -14.23
N VAL A 432 33.09 26.38 -14.04
CA VAL A 432 33.80 26.88 -12.87
C VAL A 432 34.59 28.11 -13.27
N GLY A 433 34.47 29.18 -12.50
CA GLY A 433 35.18 30.43 -12.75
C GLY A 433 35.55 31.19 -11.49
N ARG A 434 36.24 32.32 -11.63
CA ARG A 434 36.62 33.21 -10.52
C ARG A 434 35.92 34.55 -10.66
N PHE A 435 35.35 35.06 -9.57
CA PHE A 435 34.55 36.29 -9.59
C PHE A 435 35.27 37.52 -10.16
N ALA A 436 36.60 37.62 -9.97
CA ALA A 436 37.42 38.74 -10.41
C ALA A 436 37.99 38.60 -11.85
N GLU A 437 37.89 37.42 -12.48
CA GLU A 437 38.53 37.11 -13.76
C GLU A 437 37.47 36.66 -14.78
N LYS A 438 37.04 37.57 -15.67
CA LYS A 438 36.01 37.25 -16.67
C LYS A 438 36.43 36.16 -17.64
N ASP A 439 37.73 36.03 -17.92
CA ASP A 439 38.30 35.11 -18.91
C ASP A 439 38.65 33.73 -18.33
N TYR A 440 38.61 33.56 -17.00
CA TYR A 440 38.87 32.27 -16.36
C TYR A 440 37.56 31.51 -16.16
N ARG A 441 37.14 30.80 -17.21
CA ARG A 441 36.03 29.84 -17.16
C ARG A 441 36.45 28.51 -17.77
N SER A 442 36.14 27.42 -17.10
CA SER A 442 36.31 26.08 -17.65
C SER A 442 35.00 25.32 -17.56
N ASP A 443 34.63 24.65 -18.65
CA ASP A 443 33.49 23.76 -18.67
C ASP A 443 33.76 22.58 -17.74
N VAL A 444 32.74 22.24 -16.95
CA VAL A 444 32.78 21.13 -16.00
C VAL A 444 31.55 20.25 -16.16
N TYR A 445 31.78 18.95 -16.06
CA TYR A 445 30.74 17.96 -15.90
C TYR A 445 30.99 17.19 -14.61
N LEU A 446 29.94 16.93 -13.84
CA LEU A 446 30.01 16.27 -12.55
C LEU A 446 29.15 15.00 -12.59
N LEU A 447 29.71 13.86 -12.23
CA LEU A 447 28.95 12.65 -11.96
C LEU A 447 29.20 12.26 -10.51
N LYS A 448 28.16 12.25 -9.68
CA LYS A 448 28.28 12.12 -8.22
C LYS A 448 27.25 11.16 -7.66
N GLY A 449 27.61 10.43 -6.62
CA GLY A 449 26.70 9.62 -5.83
C GLY A 449 26.92 9.88 -4.35
N GLY A 450 25.90 9.66 -3.54
CA GLY A 450 26.05 9.91 -2.11
C GLY A 450 24.79 9.70 -1.28
N ILE A 451 24.76 10.41 -0.16
CA ILE A 451 23.69 10.34 0.82
C ILE A 451 22.92 11.65 0.82
N ARG A 452 21.59 11.57 0.85
CA ARG A 452 20.70 12.66 1.25
C ARG A 452 20.24 12.47 2.69
N SER A 453 20.13 13.59 3.40
CA SER A 453 19.42 13.67 4.68
C SER A 453 18.42 14.82 4.62
N ASN A 454 17.15 14.51 4.84
CA ASN A 454 16.09 15.49 5.02
C ASN A 454 15.71 15.53 6.50
N PHE A 455 15.56 16.72 7.06
CA PHE A 455 15.12 16.96 8.42
C PHE A 455 13.92 17.91 8.40
N ASP A 456 12.82 17.52 9.02
CA ASP A 456 11.58 18.31 9.02
C ASP A 456 11.27 18.72 10.46
N TYR A 457 11.52 20.00 10.78
CA TYR A 457 11.24 20.56 12.11
C TYR A 457 9.84 21.16 12.17
N TRP A 458 8.95 20.51 12.90
CA TRP A 458 7.52 20.81 12.91
C TRP A 458 7.17 21.96 13.87
N ILE A 459 6.60 23.02 13.33
CA ILE A 459 6.14 24.20 14.06
C ILE A 459 4.67 24.05 14.49
N SER A 460 3.90 23.23 13.75
CA SER A 460 2.52 22.82 14.06
C SER A 460 2.22 21.50 13.35
N ASP A 461 1.06 20.89 13.57
CA ASP A 461 0.71 19.58 12.96
C ASP A 461 0.62 19.56 11.44
N SER A 462 0.63 20.73 10.81
CA SER A 462 0.55 20.88 9.35
C SER A 462 1.67 21.75 8.75
N ARG A 463 2.62 22.23 9.55
CA ARG A 463 3.69 23.14 9.08
C ARG A 463 5.02 22.78 9.71
N PHE A 464 6.06 22.73 8.88
CA PHE A 464 7.43 22.50 9.31
C PHE A 464 8.42 23.29 8.45
N LEU A 465 9.61 23.50 9.00
CA LEU A 465 10.78 23.98 8.27
C LEU A 465 11.62 22.78 7.85
N GLY A 466 11.80 22.60 6.54
CA GLY A 466 12.60 21.51 5.99
C GLY A 466 14.06 21.91 5.84
N PHE A 467 14.97 21.03 6.21
CA PHE A 467 16.39 21.13 5.96
C PHE A 467 16.83 19.94 5.13
N THR A 468 17.63 20.18 4.10
CA THR A 468 18.17 19.13 3.24
C THR A 468 19.69 19.20 3.28
N SER A 469 20.33 18.05 3.34
CA SER A 469 21.78 17.90 3.22
C SER A 469 22.08 16.84 2.18
N TYR A 470 23.07 17.11 1.32
CA TYR A 470 23.63 16.15 0.39
C TYR A 470 25.13 16.03 0.63
N MET A 471 25.57 14.80 0.90
CA MET A 471 26.98 14.44 1.03
C MET A 471 27.33 13.54 -0.15
N GLU A 472 27.82 14.16 -1.24
CA GLU A 472 28.05 13.49 -2.51
C GLU A 472 29.54 13.49 -2.88
N ALA A 473 30.03 12.38 -3.42
CA ALA A 473 31.37 12.27 -3.97
C ALA A 473 31.30 11.69 -5.39
N GLY A 474 32.33 11.94 -6.19
CA GLY A 474 32.37 11.42 -7.55
C GLY A 474 33.49 11.99 -8.40
N LEU A 475 33.21 12.20 -9.68
CA LEU A 475 34.17 12.65 -10.67
C LEU A 475 33.74 13.98 -11.29
N GLN A 476 34.70 14.89 -11.40
CA GLN A 476 34.62 16.07 -12.26
C GLN A 476 35.40 15.83 -13.53
N PHE A 477 34.83 16.21 -14.67
CA PHE A 477 35.46 16.20 -15.98
C PHE A 477 35.61 17.63 -16.45
N SER A 478 36.84 18.08 -16.68
CA SER A 478 37.13 19.43 -17.17
C SER A 478 38.41 19.43 -18.00
N ASN A 479 38.39 20.16 -19.12
CA ASN A 479 39.55 20.32 -20.01
C ASN A 479 40.25 18.98 -20.37
N GLY A 480 39.45 17.93 -20.64
CA GLY A 480 39.95 16.60 -20.99
C GLY A 480 40.55 15.79 -19.83
N LYS A 481 40.45 16.26 -18.58
CA LYS A 481 40.94 15.57 -17.38
C LYS A 481 39.79 15.17 -16.47
N SER A 482 39.96 14.07 -15.75
CA SER A 482 39.08 13.66 -14.66
C SER A 482 39.76 13.88 -13.30
N SER A 483 38.97 14.32 -12.32
CA SER A 483 39.43 14.53 -10.94
C SER A 483 38.38 14.06 -9.94
N PRO A 484 38.77 13.39 -8.85
CA PRO A 484 37.84 13.08 -7.78
C PRO A 484 37.34 14.38 -7.14
N VAL A 485 36.07 14.41 -6.76
CA VAL A 485 35.46 15.55 -6.09
C VAL A 485 34.56 15.12 -4.94
N PHE A 486 34.49 15.96 -3.92
CA PHE A 486 33.49 15.92 -2.86
C PHE A 486 32.66 17.19 -2.92
N VAL A 487 31.33 17.04 -2.90
CA VAL A 487 30.37 18.13 -3.10
C VAL A 487 29.34 18.15 -1.97
N PRO A 488 29.72 18.59 -0.76
CA PRO A 488 28.77 18.80 0.31
C PRO A 488 27.85 19.98 -0.02
N SER A 489 26.57 19.82 0.28
CA SER A 489 25.61 20.92 0.17
C SER A 489 24.49 20.81 1.20
N ALA A 490 23.96 21.96 1.59
CA ALA A 490 22.86 22.11 2.54
C ALA A 490 21.81 23.07 1.99
N GLY A 491 20.54 22.82 2.28
CA GLY A 491 19.42 23.60 1.76
C GLY A 491 18.26 23.71 2.73
N LEU A 492 17.37 24.64 2.42
CA LEU A 492 16.15 24.93 3.16
C LEU A 492 14.94 24.73 2.24
N GLN A 493 13.91 24.08 2.78
CA GLN A 493 12.60 23.92 2.15
C GLN A 493 11.55 24.68 2.96
N LEU A 494 11.06 25.78 2.40
CA LEU A 494 10.16 26.74 3.03
C LEU A 494 8.68 26.55 2.63
N GLY A 495 8.39 25.79 1.57
CA GLY A 495 7.01 25.57 1.10
C GLY A 495 6.03 25.11 2.19
N PRO A 496 6.38 24.03 2.92
CA PRO A 496 5.52 23.50 3.98
C PRO A 496 5.27 24.47 5.14
N LEU A 497 6.21 25.38 5.42
CA LEU A 497 6.06 26.43 6.43
C LEU A 497 4.89 27.37 6.10
N PHE A 498 4.75 27.71 4.81
CA PHE A 498 3.71 28.59 4.28
C PHE A 498 2.46 27.83 3.79
N LYS A 499 2.35 26.52 4.10
CA LYS A 499 1.29 25.64 3.60
C LYS A 499 1.23 25.56 2.06
N VAL A 500 2.34 25.87 1.39
CA VAL A 500 2.47 25.71 -0.07
C VAL A 500 2.97 24.30 -0.33
N ASN A 501 2.06 23.42 -0.74
CA ASN A 501 2.38 22.04 -1.10
C ASN A 501 2.35 21.84 -2.62
N TYR A 502 3.49 22.09 -3.27
CA TYR A 502 3.65 21.87 -4.71
C TYR A 502 3.31 20.42 -5.13
N TYR A 503 3.47 19.44 -4.25
CA TYR A 503 3.18 18.03 -4.54
C TYR A 503 1.68 17.73 -4.67
N ASN A 504 0.80 18.62 -4.24
CA ASN A 504 -0.65 18.52 -4.45
C ASN A 504 -1.07 19.12 -5.80
N MET A 505 -0.22 19.92 -6.46
CA MET A 505 -0.55 20.56 -7.73
C MET A 505 -0.38 19.58 -8.90
N PRO A 506 -1.21 19.69 -9.97
CA PRO A 506 -0.98 18.97 -11.22
C PRO A 506 0.32 19.44 -11.87
N LEU A 507 0.95 18.57 -12.67
CA LEU A 507 2.31 18.79 -13.18
C LEU A 507 2.47 20.10 -13.96
N TRP A 508 1.48 20.42 -14.81
CA TRP A 508 1.47 21.63 -15.64
C TRP A 508 1.48 22.93 -14.81
N LEU A 509 0.96 22.90 -13.58
CA LEU A 509 0.97 24.03 -12.65
C LEU A 509 2.18 23.99 -11.71
N ARG A 510 2.58 22.79 -11.29
CA ARG A 510 3.66 22.56 -10.32
C ARG A 510 4.99 23.19 -10.76
N ILE A 511 5.41 22.94 -12.00
CA ILE A 511 6.72 23.42 -12.48
C ILE A 511 6.76 24.94 -12.59
N PRO A 512 5.79 25.62 -13.25
CA PRO A 512 5.72 27.08 -13.22
C PRO A 512 5.66 27.64 -11.81
N ALA A 513 4.85 27.07 -10.92
CA ALA A 513 4.71 27.58 -9.55
C ALA A 513 6.01 27.52 -8.74
N GLN A 514 6.81 26.46 -8.90
CA GLN A 514 8.13 26.36 -8.24
C GLN A 514 9.16 27.33 -8.84
N LEU A 515 9.05 27.68 -10.13
CA LEU A 515 9.92 28.69 -10.76
C LEU A 515 9.57 30.11 -10.29
N PHE A 516 8.29 30.44 -10.17
CA PHE A 516 7.85 31.76 -9.71
C PHE A 516 8.09 31.97 -8.21
N LEU A 517 7.95 30.91 -7.41
CA LEU A 517 8.16 30.96 -5.97
C LEU A 517 9.09 29.81 -5.56
N PRO A 518 10.41 29.94 -5.74
CA PRO A 518 11.37 28.89 -5.42
C PRO A 518 11.56 28.81 -3.90
N LEU A 519 10.87 27.86 -3.28
CA LEU A 519 10.91 27.64 -1.83
C LEU A 519 11.86 26.51 -1.41
N GLU A 520 12.71 26.01 -2.32
CA GLU A 520 13.79 25.07 -2.01
C GLU A 520 15.12 25.65 -2.51
N VAL A 521 15.93 26.13 -1.57
CA VAL A 521 17.21 26.81 -1.82
C VAL A 521 18.36 26.00 -1.25
N ARG A 522 19.52 26.07 -1.87
CA ARG A 522 20.70 25.29 -1.48
C ARG A 522 21.98 26.12 -1.55
N ILE A 523 22.95 25.78 -0.74
CA ILE A 523 24.33 26.25 -0.84
C ILE A 523 25.26 25.04 -0.78
N GLY A 524 26.40 25.12 -1.46
CA GLY A 524 27.39 24.05 -1.41
C GLY A 524 28.72 24.46 -2.00
N SER A 525 29.63 23.49 -2.04
CA SER A 525 30.97 23.68 -2.57
C SER A 525 31.46 22.44 -3.31
N VAL A 526 32.14 22.63 -4.44
CA VAL A 526 32.90 21.55 -5.09
C VAL A 526 34.33 21.59 -4.57
N ILE A 527 34.80 20.47 -4.02
CA ILE A 527 36.14 20.30 -3.44
C ILE A 527 36.86 19.19 -4.23
N ASP A 528 37.95 19.54 -4.93
CA ASP A 528 38.75 18.62 -5.75
C ASP A 528 40.11 18.24 -5.10
N GLY A 529 40.40 18.81 -3.93
CA GLY A 529 41.66 18.61 -3.18
C GLY A 529 42.89 19.28 -3.79
N LYS A 530 42.77 19.97 -4.93
CA LYS A 530 43.89 20.60 -5.66
C LYS A 530 43.73 22.10 -5.82
N SER A 531 42.49 22.57 -5.90
CA SER A 531 42.09 23.94 -6.15
C SER A 531 41.34 24.52 -4.95
N LYS A 532 41.11 25.84 -4.97
CA LYS A 532 40.18 26.45 -4.00
C LYS A 532 38.77 25.89 -4.22
N PRO A 533 37.96 25.70 -3.17
CA PRO A 533 36.59 25.23 -3.32
C PRO A 533 35.76 26.16 -4.21
N ALA A 534 34.99 25.59 -5.14
CA ALA A 534 34.06 26.34 -5.97
C ALA A 534 32.68 26.37 -5.30
N PHE A 535 32.27 27.53 -4.80
CA PHE A 535 31.00 27.68 -4.08
C PHE A 535 29.83 27.96 -5.02
N PHE A 536 28.64 27.50 -4.64
CA PHE A 536 27.42 27.78 -5.39
C PHE A 536 26.21 27.98 -4.48
N SER A 537 25.23 28.70 -5.00
CA SER A 537 23.86 28.79 -4.48
C SER A 537 22.93 28.17 -5.51
N GLY A 538 22.11 27.23 -5.08
CA GLY A 538 21.21 26.46 -5.93
C GLY A 538 19.73 26.77 -5.66
N LEU A 539 18.92 26.71 -6.72
CA LEU A 539 17.48 26.53 -6.62
C LEU A 539 17.15 25.10 -7.05
N ASP A 540 16.46 24.33 -6.21
CA ASP A 540 16.10 22.94 -6.50
C ASP A 540 14.59 22.88 -6.84
N LEU A 541 14.26 22.28 -7.98
CA LEU A 541 12.88 21.95 -8.37
C LEU A 541 12.67 20.45 -8.20
N THR A 542 11.82 20.05 -7.26
CA THR A 542 11.62 18.63 -6.93
C THR A 542 10.39 18.06 -7.64
N TYR A 543 10.57 16.88 -8.23
CA TYR A 543 9.55 16.03 -8.85
C TYR A 543 9.50 14.67 -8.14
N ALA A 544 8.38 14.36 -7.47
CA ALA A 544 8.11 13.02 -6.96
C ALA A 544 7.28 12.25 -7.99
N PHE A 545 7.72 11.03 -8.32
CA PHE A 545 7.04 10.12 -9.25
C PHE A 545 5.64 9.70 -8.77
#